data_AF-A0A7S3QJI0-F1
#
_entry.id   AF-A0A7S3QJI0-F1
#
_cell.length_a   1.000
_cell.length_b   1.000
_cell.length_c   1.000
_cell.angle_alpha   90.00
_cell.angle_beta   90.00
_cell.angle_gamma   90.00
#
_symmetry.space_group_name_H-M   'P 1'
#
loop_
_entity.id
_entity.type
_entity.pdbx_description
1 polymer ?
#
loop_
_entity_poly.entity_id
_entity_poly.type
_entity_poly.pdbx_seq_one_letter_code
_entity_poly.pdbx_strand_id
1 'polypeptide(L)'
;MVQGKKLELLLHAEDGSFPFLSEHLLKTYFNPKDEVIRNHLVLGIAVKDTCVVPSYKPKERKNPKRKRLSTEEDKTPTPQQNSSNLPGTKPNGYTFDSETIEKQTRLLSGYRTFALPTFDLVDDAAALFLKNCRKKNGEKQNTEEVVSPKALSASSTNDKLSLNTPNGMQHITPALYVQVVHKLQCPSMLVLHDQTHPEERKKRKNSCKERSKDWLNICLNTLGELEKRKLAVWAPLPCFDSEVSLKDSLEFLSKKQDQFEGIFIPGWHHIKTEEDRIKLTKECKQAFKSETKFGISSASTLDQILEAAKSGISTIGTAAPMGWAREFKAVAWSDLDSSESIFSKSSKLLDKNGCMDMSDEVYFRDASPILEGCNCLACKDNTFTRSYIHHLIKAKELLAEILIFAHNLHQILRLFQKLSDESALE
;
A
#
# COMPACT_ATOMS: atom_id res chain seq x y z
N MET A 1 -16.46 29.96 8.73
CA MET A 1 -15.98 29.23 7.53
C MET A 1 -15.54 27.85 7.99
N VAL A 2 -16.44 26.87 7.96
CA VAL A 2 -16.09 25.49 8.29
C VAL A 2 -15.22 25.00 7.13
N GLN A 3 -13.95 24.66 7.39
CA GLN A 3 -13.12 23.99 6.39
C GLN A 3 -13.84 22.68 6.04
N GLY A 4 -14.32 22.56 4.80
CA GLY A 4 -14.88 21.30 4.29
C GLY A 4 -13.92 20.15 4.57
N LYS A 5 -14.46 18.96 4.87
CA LYS A 5 -13.64 17.78 5.18
C LYS A 5 -12.89 17.38 3.91
N LYS A 6 -11.60 17.71 3.85
CA LYS A 6 -10.72 17.31 2.75
C LYS A 6 -10.44 15.80 2.83
N LEU A 7 -11.00 15.04 1.89
CA LEU A 7 -10.81 13.59 1.80
C LEU A 7 -9.56 13.27 0.96
N GLU A 8 -8.70 12.41 1.47
CA GLU A 8 -7.45 11.99 0.85
C GLU A 8 -7.52 10.51 0.46
N LEU A 9 -7.31 10.24 -0.83
CA LEU A 9 -7.06 8.92 -1.38
C LEU A 9 -5.60 8.53 -1.14
N LEU A 10 -5.39 7.61 -0.19
CA LEU A 10 -4.09 6.99 0.00
C LEU A 10 -3.97 5.80 -0.96
N LEU A 11 -3.31 6.04 -2.09
CA LEU A 11 -3.04 4.99 -3.06
C LEU A 11 -1.79 4.22 -2.61
N HIS A 12 -1.98 2.93 -2.32
CA HIS A 12 -0.90 2.00 -2.01
C HIS A 12 -1.13 0.71 -2.79
N ALA A 13 -0.05 -0.01 -3.06
CA ALA A 13 -0.09 -1.30 -3.73
C ALA A 13 0.17 -2.43 -2.75
N GLU A 14 -0.37 -3.60 -3.04
CA GLU A 14 -0.32 -4.78 -2.17
C GLU A 14 1.10 -5.34 -1.96
N ASP A 15 2.03 -5.07 -2.88
CA ASP A 15 3.44 -5.45 -2.74
C ASP A 15 4.33 -4.26 -2.36
N GLY A 16 3.75 -3.09 -2.11
CA GLY A 16 4.48 -1.85 -1.86
C GLY A 16 5.11 -1.22 -3.09
N SER A 17 4.94 -1.80 -4.27
CA SER A 17 5.38 -1.23 -5.54
C SER A 17 4.18 -0.65 -6.28
N PHE A 18 4.23 0.62 -6.68
CA PHE A 18 3.21 1.18 -7.60
C PHE A 18 3.32 0.44 -8.93
N PRO A 19 2.44 -0.54 -9.24
CA PRO A 19 2.58 -1.29 -10.46
C PRO A 19 2.05 -0.44 -11.62
N PHE A 20 2.69 -0.63 -12.76
CA PHE A 20 2.29 -0.14 -14.09
C PHE A 20 2.52 1.32 -14.43
N LEU A 21 2.58 2.24 -13.47
CA LEU A 21 2.84 3.66 -13.77
C LEU A 21 4.24 4.04 -13.30
N SER A 22 5.17 4.15 -14.26
CA SER A 22 6.42 4.87 -14.02
C SER A 22 6.13 6.31 -13.60
N GLU A 23 7.08 6.96 -12.94
CA GLU A 23 6.96 8.38 -12.56
C GLU A 23 6.56 9.24 -13.77
N HIS A 24 7.09 8.91 -14.95
CA HIS A 24 6.73 9.60 -16.19
C HIS A 24 5.25 9.43 -16.52
N LEU A 25 4.71 8.21 -16.48
CA LEU A 25 3.29 7.97 -16.75
C LEU A 25 2.39 8.61 -15.68
N LEU A 26 2.79 8.56 -14.41
CA LEU A 26 2.08 9.29 -13.35
C LEU A 26 2.02 10.78 -13.64
N LYS A 27 3.14 11.43 -13.94
CA LYS A 27 3.18 12.88 -14.21
C LYS A 27 2.41 13.26 -15.47
N THR A 28 2.43 12.40 -16.49
CA THR A 28 1.72 12.64 -17.74
C THR A 28 0.20 12.54 -17.58
N TYR A 29 -0.30 11.59 -16.79
CA TYR A 29 -1.74 11.30 -16.69
C TYR A 29 -2.40 11.81 -15.41
N PHE A 30 -1.63 12.02 -14.36
CA PHE A 30 -2.06 12.50 -13.04
C PHE A 30 -1.10 13.60 -12.60
N ASN A 31 -1.04 14.71 -13.34
CA ASN A 31 -0.04 15.74 -13.13
C ASN A 31 -0.12 16.29 -11.69
N PRO A 32 0.99 16.30 -10.92
CA PRO A 32 0.98 16.77 -9.53
C PRO A 32 0.64 18.25 -9.37
N LYS A 33 0.67 19.03 -10.47
CA LYS A 33 0.22 20.42 -10.49
C LYS A 33 -1.30 20.56 -10.56
N ASP A 34 -2.01 19.52 -11.01
CA ASP A 34 -3.47 19.52 -11.07
C ASP A 34 -4.04 19.59 -9.66
N GLU A 35 -5.02 20.47 -9.45
CA GLU A 35 -5.54 20.76 -8.12
C GLU A 35 -6.16 19.52 -7.46
N VAL A 36 -6.92 18.73 -8.22
CA VAL A 36 -7.55 17.48 -7.76
C VAL A 36 -6.49 16.50 -7.26
N ILE A 37 -5.42 16.33 -8.04
CA ILE A 37 -4.31 15.42 -7.68
C ILE A 37 -3.60 15.91 -6.42
N ARG A 38 -3.23 17.19 -6.39
CA ARG A 38 -2.55 17.81 -5.25
C ARG A 38 -3.37 17.73 -3.95
N ASN A 39 -4.69 17.81 -4.07
CA ASN A 39 -5.60 17.84 -2.94
C ASN A 39 -6.00 16.46 -2.44
N HIS A 40 -6.24 15.50 -3.34
CA HIS A 40 -6.83 14.22 -2.96
C HIS A 40 -5.87 13.04 -3.08
N LEU A 41 -4.85 13.06 -3.95
CA LEU A 41 -3.96 11.92 -4.11
C LEU A 41 -2.78 11.97 -3.13
N VAL A 42 -2.64 10.92 -2.33
CA VAL A 42 -1.48 10.67 -1.47
C VAL A 42 -0.88 9.32 -1.85
N LEU A 43 0.41 9.31 -2.15
CA LEU A 43 1.13 8.10 -2.56
C LEU A 43 1.77 7.43 -1.34
N GLY A 44 1.28 6.24 -1.02
CA GLY A 44 1.85 5.38 0.01
C GLY A 44 3.21 4.84 -0.44
N ILE A 45 4.27 5.23 0.26
CA ILE A 45 5.60 4.67 0.08
C ILE A 45 5.77 3.57 1.12
N ALA A 46 5.67 2.33 0.66
CA ALA A 46 6.07 1.20 1.48
C ALA A 46 7.55 1.34 1.81
N VAL A 47 7.91 1.18 3.08
CA VAL A 47 9.32 1.19 3.49
C VAL A 47 10.01 -0.14 3.13
N LYS A 48 9.67 -0.77 1.99
CA LYS A 48 10.23 -2.06 1.51
C LYS A 48 11.22 -1.87 0.35
N ASP A 49 12.33 -2.61 0.43
CA ASP A 49 13.29 -3.04 -0.61
C ASP A 49 14.24 -2.07 -1.31
N THR A 50 13.99 -0.75 -1.35
CA THR A 50 14.87 0.15 -2.13
C THR A 50 16.09 0.67 -1.38
N CYS A 51 16.11 0.59 -0.06
CA CYS A 51 17.03 1.39 0.75
C CYS A 51 17.97 0.54 1.64
N VAL A 52 17.66 -0.71 1.95
CA VAL A 52 18.41 -1.51 2.94
C VAL A 52 19.33 -2.52 2.22
N VAL A 53 20.63 -2.26 2.22
CA VAL A 53 21.65 -3.12 1.62
C VAL A 53 22.36 -3.94 2.70
N PRO A 54 22.49 -5.26 2.54
CA PRO A 54 23.26 -6.08 3.48
C PRO A 54 24.73 -5.64 3.51
N SER A 55 25.23 -5.29 4.70
CA SER A 55 26.64 -4.97 4.90
C SER A 55 27.45 -6.24 5.17
N TYR A 56 28.34 -6.59 4.25
CA TYR A 56 29.29 -7.69 4.40
C TYR A 56 30.63 -7.16 4.89
N LYS A 57 31.16 -7.70 6.00
CA LYS A 57 32.58 -7.45 6.32
C LYS A 57 33.45 -8.31 5.39
N PRO A 58 34.48 -7.75 4.75
CA PRO A 58 35.45 -8.57 4.03
C PRO A 58 36.11 -9.53 5.01
N LYS A 59 36.15 -10.82 4.67
CA LYS A 59 36.95 -11.80 5.43
C LYS A 59 38.41 -11.36 5.35
N GLU A 60 39.04 -11.06 6.49
CA GLU A 60 40.49 -10.94 6.55
C GLU A 60 41.10 -12.24 6.02
N ARG A 61 41.82 -12.14 4.90
CA ARG A 61 42.56 -13.27 4.36
C ARG A 61 43.66 -13.61 5.36
N LYS A 62 43.50 -14.71 6.10
CA LYS A 62 44.64 -15.32 6.80
C LYS A 62 45.68 -15.66 5.74
N ASN A 63 46.86 -15.04 5.83
CA ASN A 63 47.97 -15.31 4.91
C ASN A 63 48.18 -16.83 4.77
N PRO A 64 48.08 -17.41 3.57
CA PRO A 64 48.30 -18.84 3.41
C PRO A 64 49.77 -19.15 3.72
N LYS A 65 50.00 -20.11 4.63
CA LYS A 65 51.33 -20.64 4.93
C LYS A 65 51.95 -21.16 3.62
N ARG A 66 53.09 -20.60 3.22
CA ARG A 66 53.90 -21.04 2.07
C ARG A 66 54.06 -22.57 2.08
N LYS A 67 53.48 -23.26 1.10
CA LYS A 67 53.90 -24.62 0.69
C LYS A 67 54.64 -24.51 -0.63
N ARG A 68 55.78 -25.21 -0.70
CA ARG A 68 56.77 -25.22 -1.78
C ARG A 68 56.16 -25.55 -3.15
N LEU A 69 56.68 -24.87 -4.18
CA LEU A 69 56.41 -25.12 -5.59
C LEU A 69 56.98 -26.47 -6.05
N SER A 70 56.26 -27.11 -6.98
CA SER A 70 56.83 -27.93 -8.05
C SER A 70 56.01 -27.75 -9.34
N THR A 71 56.67 -27.12 -10.32
CA THR A 71 56.70 -27.33 -11.79
C THR A 71 55.45 -27.64 -12.62
N GLU A 72 55.32 -26.83 -13.70
CA GLU A 72 54.75 -27.08 -15.05
C GLU A 72 53.21 -27.27 -15.12
N GLU A 73 52.44 -26.68 -16.04
CA GLU A 73 52.72 -26.19 -17.40
C GLU A 73 51.61 -25.20 -17.85
N ASP A 74 51.88 -24.59 -19.00
CA ASP A 74 51.32 -23.42 -19.67
C ASP A 74 49.85 -23.50 -20.15
N LYS A 75 49.02 -22.47 -19.88
CA LYS A 75 47.92 -21.97 -20.76
C LYS A 75 47.61 -20.48 -20.50
N THR A 76 47.70 -19.70 -21.57
CA THR A 76 47.34 -18.27 -21.71
C THR A 76 45.87 -17.93 -21.38
N PRO A 77 45.57 -16.69 -20.96
CA PRO A 77 44.28 -16.33 -20.35
C PRO A 77 43.23 -15.89 -21.38
N THR A 78 42.01 -16.42 -21.26
CA THR A 78 40.79 -15.83 -21.85
C THR A 78 40.17 -14.84 -20.86
N PRO A 79 39.57 -13.72 -21.33
CA PRO A 79 39.04 -12.69 -20.46
C PRO A 79 37.77 -13.21 -19.77
N GLN A 80 37.88 -13.56 -18.48
CA GLN A 80 36.72 -13.83 -17.65
C GLN A 80 35.98 -12.52 -17.39
N GLN A 81 34.74 -12.45 -17.86
CA GLN A 81 33.74 -11.53 -17.35
C GLN A 81 33.67 -11.68 -15.83
N ASN A 82 33.79 -10.56 -15.11
CA ASN A 82 33.66 -10.48 -13.67
C ASN A 82 32.25 -10.93 -13.23
N SER A 83 32.07 -12.22 -12.97
CA SER A 83 31.02 -12.70 -12.09
C SER A 83 31.42 -12.36 -10.66
N SER A 84 30.88 -11.25 -10.15
CA SER A 84 31.15 -10.79 -8.79
C SER A 84 30.63 -11.81 -7.78
N ASN A 85 31.58 -12.54 -7.19
CA ASN A 85 31.54 -13.32 -5.96
C ASN A 85 30.36 -13.00 -5.02
N LEU A 86 29.41 -13.94 -4.86
CA LEU A 86 28.56 -14.03 -3.67
C LEU A 86 29.24 -14.98 -2.67
N PRO A 87 29.79 -14.50 -1.55
CA PRO A 87 30.32 -15.39 -0.51
C PRO A 87 29.17 -15.85 0.40
N GLY A 88 29.12 -17.15 0.72
CA GLY A 88 28.20 -17.80 1.66
C GLY A 88 28.37 -17.38 3.14
N THR A 89 28.44 -16.08 3.42
CA THR A 89 28.54 -15.48 4.75
C THR A 89 27.28 -14.70 5.08
N LYS A 90 26.71 -14.92 6.27
CA LYS A 90 25.61 -14.10 6.80
C LYS A 90 26.09 -12.64 6.95
N PRO A 91 25.29 -11.65 6.56
CA PRO A 91 25.66 -10.24 6.70
C PRO A 91 25.81 -9.86 8.17
N ASN A 92 26.70 -8.89 8.45
CA ASN A 92 26.98 -8.42 9.82
C ASN A 92 26.04 -7.30 10.28
N GLY A 93 25.06 -6.96 9.44
CA GLY A 93 24.12 -5.87 9.63
C GLY A 93 23.57 -5.44 8.27
N TYR A 94 22.66 -4.49 8.29
CA TYR A 94 22.16 -3.86 7.08
C TYR A 94 22.45 -2.37 7.15
N THR A 95 22.89 -1.79 6.05
CA THR A 95 23.21 -0.38 5.90
C THR A 95 22.36 0.21 4.80
N PHE A 96 22.02 1.49 4.91
CA PHE A 96 21.50 2.22 3.75
C PHE A 96 22.64 2.42 2.76
N ASP A 97 22.42 2.06 1.49
CA ASP A 97 23.45 2.17 0.46
C ASP A 97 24.01 3.60 0.35
N SER A 98 25.25 3.68 -0.12
CA SER A 98 26.10 4.88 -0.21
C SER A 98 25.66 5.93 -1.24
N GLU A 99 24.54 5.71 -1.94
CA GLU A 99 24.04 6.67 -2.92
C GLU A 99 23.38 7.88 -2.26
N THR A 100 23.61 9.05 -2.85
CA THR A 100 23.04 10.31 -2.37
C THR A 100 21.51 10.28 -2.40
N ILE A 101 20.88 10.81 -1.36
CA ILE A 101 19.42 10.96 -1.20
C ILE A 101 18.78 11.60 -2.45
N GLU A 102 19.51 12.46 -3.15
CA GLU A 102 19.13 13.14 -4.41
C GLU A 102 18.86 12.18 -5.58
N LYS A 103 19.44 10.97 -5.59
CA LYS A 103 19.14 9.93 -6.59
C LYS A 103 17.90 9.13 -6.23
N GLN A 104 17.61 8.95 -4.94
CA GLN A 104 16.48 8.18 -4.42
C GLN A 104 15.17 8.99 -4.37
N THR A 105 15.26 10.30 -4.10
CA THR A 105 14.15 11.26 -4.08
C THR A 105 13.56 11.58 -5.46
N ARG A 106 14.13 11.05 -6.54
CA ARG A 106 13.55 11.17 -7.88
C ARG A 106 12.19 10.50 -8.00
N LEU A 107 11.93 9.43 -7.25
CA LEU A 107 10.66 8.74 -7.31
C LEU A 107 9.54 9.64 -6.76
N LEU A 108 8.67 10.12 -7.64
CA LEU A 108 7.42 10.84 -7.32
C LEU A 108 7.59 12.30 -6.88
N SER A 109 8.61 13.00 -7.40
CA SER A 109 8.78 14.44 -7.14
C SER A 109 7.52 15.24 -7.50
N GLY A 110 7.02 16.01 -6.53
CA GLY A 110 5.82 16.84 -6.65
C GLY A 110 4.54 16.22 -6.08
N TYR A 111 4.52 14.92 -5.81
CA TYR A 111 3.39 14.26 -5.15
C TYR A 111 3.51 14.33 -3.62
N ARG A 112 2.36 14.30 -2.94
CA ARG A 112 2.32 14.07 -1.49
C ARG A 112 2.58 12.60 -1.22
N THR A 113 3.55 12.32 -0.36
CA THR A 113 3.94 10.96 -0.02
C THR A 113 3.60 10.64 1.44
N PHE A 114 3.36 9.37 1.71
CA PHE A 114 3.02 8.87 3.04
C PHE A 114 3.83 7.61 3.30
N ALA A 115 4.73 7.62 4.28
CA ALA A 115 5.49 6.42 4.62
C ALA A 115 4.62 5.41 5.37
N LEU A 116 4.54 4.18 4.85
CA LEU A 116 3.76 3.08 5.40
C LEU A 116 4.67 1.88 5.74
N PRO A 117 4.41 1.16 6.84
CA PRO A 117 5.05 -0.12 7.11
C PRO A 117 4.79 -1.12 5.99
N THR A 118 5.85 -1.79 5.58
CA THR A 118 5.89 -2.79 4.52
C THR A 118 4.82 -3.89 4.57
N PHE A 119 4.42 -4.33 5.75
CA PHE A 119 3.59 -5.52 5.94
C PHE A 119 2.09 -5.20 6.03
N ASP A 120 1.70 -3.94 6.18
CA ASP A 120 0.28 -3.52 6.06
C ASP A 120 -0.28 -3.83 4.66
N LEU A 121 0.62 -4.17 3.73
CA LEU A 121 0.37 -4.52 2.35
C LEU A 121 0.34 -6.05 2.14
N VAL A 122 0.87 -6.83 3.10
CA VAL A 122 1.04 -8.28 3.00
C VAL A 122 -0.27 -9.05 3.15
N ASP A 123 -1.24 -8.53 3.92
CA ASP A 123 -2.56 -9.16 4.03
C ASP A 123 -3.30 -9.12 2.68
N ASP A 124 -3.10 -8.06 1.89
CA ASP A 124 -3.64 -7.95 0.53
C ASP A 124 -2.91 -8.92 -0.44
N ALA A 125 -1.58 -9.02 -0.36
CA ALA A 125 -0.79 -9.96 -1.16
C ALA A 125 -1.13 -11.44 -0.85
N ALA A 126 -1.41 -11.78 0.41
CA ALA A 126 -1.82 -13.12 0.83
C ALA A 126 -3.23 -13.48 0.32
N ALA A 127 -4.17 -12.54 0.36
CA ALA A 127 -5.51 -12.72 -0.19
C ALA A 127 -5.49 -12.96 -1.71
N LEU A 128 -4.60 -12.27 -2.43
CA LEU A 128 -4.46 -12.41 -3.88
C LEU A 128 -3.70 -13.66 -4.31
N PHE A 129 -2.70 -14.12 -3.55
CA PHE A 129 -2.08 -15.44 -3.75
C PHE A 129 -3.14 -16.55 -3.71
N LEU A 130 -4.03 -16.53 -2.72
CA LEU A 130 -5.15 -17.49 -2.60
C LEU A 130 -6.13 -17.38 -3.79
N LYS A 131 -6.36 -16.18 -4.32
CA LYS A 131 -7.26 -15.93 -5.46
C LYS A 131 -6.66 -16.41 -6.79
N ASN A 132 -5.35 -16.20 -6.99
CA ASN A 132 -4.62 -16.64 -8.18
C ASN A 132 -4.44 -18.17 -8.22
N CYS A 133 -4.22 -18.82 -7.07
CA CYS A 133 -4.25 -20.28 -6.97
C CYS A 133 -5.61 -20.87 -7.34
N ARG A 134 -6.71 -20.19 -7.00
CA ARG A 134 -8.07 -20.62 -7.39
C ARG A 134 -8.36 -20.43 -8.87
N LYS A 135 -7.85 -19.36 -9.51
CA LYS A 135 -8.02 -19.13 -10.97
C LYS A 135 -7.21 -20.09 -11.83
N LYS A 136 -6.05 -20.57 -11.36
CA LYS A 136 -5.22 -21.55 -12.11
C LYS A 136 -5.75 -22.98 -12.05
N ASN A 137 -6.48 -23.35 -10.99
CA ASN A 137 -6.95 -24.72 -10.78
C ASN A 137 -8.39 -24.95 -11.27
N GLY A 138 -8.62 -24.66 -12.55
CA GLY A 138 -9.80 -25.15 -13.29
C GLY A 138 -9.77 -26.66 -13.57
N GLU A 139 -8.70 -27.36 -13.17
CA GLU A 139 -8.59 -28.81 -13.24
C GLU A 139 -8.47 -29.40 -11.84
N LYS A 140 -9.35 -30.35 -11.53
CA LYS A 140 -9.24 -31.20 -10.33
C LYS A 140 -7.98 -32.05 -10.47
N GLN A 141 -6.93 -31.73 -9.70
CA GLN A 141 -5.93 -32.72 -9.34
C GLN A 141 -5.82 -32.83 -7.82
N ASN A 142 -6.03 -34.06 -7.34
CA ASN A 142 -5.63 -34.52 -6.04
C ASN A 142 -4.10 -34.53 -6.00
N THR A 143 -3.49 -33.77 -5.09
CA THR A 143 -2.30 -34.20 -4.35
C THR A 143 -2.03 -33.21 -3.22
N GLU A 144 -1.80 -33.80 -2.07
CA GLU A 144 -1.59 -33.17 -0.78
C GLU A 144 -0.26 -32.40 -0.76
N GLU A 145 -0.31 -31.10 -1.00
CA GLU A 145 0.65 -30.13 -0.45
C GLU A 145 -0.03 -28.76 -0.40
N VAL A 146 -1.10 -28.68 0.40
CA VAL A 146 -1.67 -27.40 0.81
C VAL A 146 -0.64 -26.75 1.72
N VAL A 147 0.25 -25.92 1.14
CA VAL A 147 1.05 -24.98 1.92
C VAL A 147 0.06 -24.10 2.68
N SER A 148 -0.11 -24.42 3.96
CA SER A 148 -0.99 -23.68 4.85
C SER A 148 -0.62 -22.18 4.81
N PRO A 149 -1.59 -21.26 4.94
CA PRO A 149 -1.37 -19.81 4.90
C PRO A 149 -0.54 -19.27 6.09
N LYS A 150 0.19 -20.12 6.83
CA LYS A 150 0.98 -19.77 8.01
C LYS A 150 2.36 -19.18 7.71
N ALA A 151 2.82 -19.17 6.46
CA ALA A 151 4.06 -18.50 6.09
C ALA A 151 3.80 -16.99 5.95
N LEU A 152 3.57 -16.31 7.08
CA LEU A 152 3.61 -14.85 7.14
C LEU A 152 4.95 -14.39 6.53
N SER A 153 4.91 -13.49 5.55
CA SER A 153 6.12 -12.86 5.03
C SER A 153 6.77 -11.91 6.04
N ALA A 154 6.18 -11.76 7.23
CA ALA A 154 6.59 -10.91 8.33
C ALA A 154 6.52 -11.63 9.70
N SER A 155 7.55 -11.51 10.53
CA SER A 155 7.57 -12.01 11.92
C SER A 155 8.04 -10.91 12.88
N SER A 156 7.20 -10.59 13.84
CA SER A 156 7.44 -9.52 14.81
C SER A 156 7.98 -10.06 16.12
N THR A 157 9.08 -9.47 16.58
CA THR A 157 9.64 -9.65 17.92
C THR A 157 9.53 -8.34 18.69
N ASN A 158 9.92 -8.27 19.95
CA ASN A 158 9.79 -7.03 20.72
C ASN A 158 10.69 -5.90 20.19
N ASP A 159 11.83 -6.23 19.58
CA ASP A 159 12.81 -5.22 19.16
C ASP A 159 12.77 -4.92 17.65
N LYS A 160 12.23 -5.85 16.87
CA LYS A 160 12.31 -5.81 15.40
C LYS A 160 11.18 -6.55 14.72
N LEU A 161 10.87 -6.05 13.53
CA LEU A 161 10.10 -6.71 12.50
C LEU A 161 11.05 -7.44 11.55
N SER A 162 10.77 -8.70 11.24
CA SER A 162 11.55 -9.52 10.30
C SER A 162 10.72 -9.77 9.05
N LEU A 163 11.23 -9.46 7.86
CA LEU A 163 10.48 -9.52 6.61
C LEU A 163 11.24 -10.33 5.57
N ASN A 164 10.54 -11.16 4.80
CA ASN A 164 11.11 -11.73 3.59
C ASN A 164 10.96 -10.74 2.44
N THR A 165 12.08 -10.45 1.80
CA THR A 165 12.20 -9.56 0.65
C THR A 165 12.82 -10.32 -0.53
N PRO A 166 12.72 -9.82 -1.78
CA PRO A 166 13.48 -10.35 -2.91
C PRO A 166 15.00 -10.37 -2.65
N ASN A 167 15.49 -9.49 -1.77
CA ASN A 167 16.88 -9.40 -1.33
C ASN A 167 17.20 -10.26 -0.09
N GLY A 168 16.29 -11.17 0.30
CA GLY A 168 16.42 -12.05 1.45
C GLY A 168 15.67 -11.57 2.70
N MET A 169 15.93 -12.21 3.84
CA MET A 169 15.33 -11.80 5.11
C MET A 169 15.94 -10.47 5.58
N GLN A 170 15.10 -9.50 5.94
CA GLN A 170 15.49 -8.19 6.46
C GLN A 170 14.93 -7.98 7.88
N HIS A 171 15.61 -7.16 8.66
CA HIS A 171 15.21 -6.81 10.02
C HIS A 171 15.07 -5.29 10.16
N ILE A 172 13.87 -4.83 10.51
CA ILE A 172 13.54 -3.41 10.68
C ILE A 172 13.23 -3.16 12.15
N THR A 173 14.02 -2.31 12.79
CA THR A 173 13.72 -1.81 14.14
C THR A 173 12.91 -0.51 14.06
N PRO A 174 12.15 -0.14 15.09
CA PRO A 174 11.40 1.13 15.11
C PRO A 174 12.30 2.35 14.89
N ALA A 175 13.47 2.39 15.54
CA ALA A 175 14.44 3.48 15.37
C ALA A 175 15.00 3.54 13.93
N LEU A 176 15.32 2.37 13.35
CA LEU A 176 15.78 2.29 11.96
C LEU A 176 14.70 2.83 11.01
N TYR A 177 13.45 2.44 11.22
CA TYR A 177 12.30 2.88 10.42
C TYR A 177 12.19 4.41 10.40
N VAL A 178 12.23 5.08 11.55
CA VAL A 178 12.17 6.56 11.64
C VAL A 178 13.32 7.21 10.87
N GLN A 179 14.54 6.67 10.97
CA GLN A 179 15.68 7.17 10.20
C GLN A 179 15.47 7.06 8.69
N VAL A 180 14.85 5.97 8.21
CA VAL A 180 14.53 5.80 6.79
C VAL A 180 13.54 6.86 6.33
N VAL A 181 12.45 7.02 7.08
CA VAL A 181 11.40 7.97 6.73
C VAL A 181 11.94 9.39 6.72
N HIS A 182 12.84 9.72 7.64
CA HIS A 182 13.55 10.99 7.64
C HIS A 182 14.42 11.17 6.38
N LYS A 183 15.17 10.13 5.96
CA LYS A 183 16.00 10.16 4.75
C LYS A 183 15.20 10.25 3.45
N LEU A 184 14.08 9.54 3.36
CA LEU A 184 13.14 9.59 2.22
C LEU A 184 12.41 10.94 2.11
N GLN A 185 12.56 11.80 3.11
CA GLN A 185 11.96 13.10 3.18
C GLN A 185 10.42 13.09 3.13
N CYS A 186 9.75 11.98 3.46
CA CYS A 186 8.29 11.92 3.50
C CYS A 186 7.72 12.97 4.46
N PRO A 187 6.61 13.66 4.11
CA PRO A 187 5.94 14.63 4.96
C PRO A 187 5.04 13.98 6.02
N SER A 188 4.57 12.74 5.77
CA SER A 188 3.73 11.98 6.68
C SER A 188 4.28 10.57 6.90
N MET A 189 4.06 10.02 8.10
CA MET A 189 4.52 8.68 8.48
C MET A 189 3.47 7.96 9.35
N LEU A 190 3.14 6.72 8.98
CA LEU A 190 2.51 5.78 9.89
C LEU A 190 3.61 5.12 10.69
N VAL A 191 3.50 5.19 12.02
CA VAL A 191 4.50 4.60 12.92
C VAL A 191 4.55 3.08 12.73
N LEU A 192 5.74 2.51 12.76
CA LEU A 192 5.93 1.07 12.70
C LEU A 192 5.13 0.40 13.84
N HIS A 193 4.24 -0.53 13.47
CA HIS A 193 3.46 -1.31 14.41
C HIS A 193 3.55 -2.79 14.09
N ASP A 194 2.86 -3.59 14.89
CA ASP A 194 2.64 -4.99 14.62
C ASP A 194 1.20 -5.19 14.12
N GLN A 195 0.97 -6.23 13.32
CA GLN A 195 -0.36 -6.60 12.84
C GLN A 195 -0.54 -8.10 12.93
N THR A 196 -1.78 -8.52 13.20
CA THR A 196 -2.17 -9.93 13.33
C THR A 196 -3.40 -10.20 12.51
N HIS A 197 -3.47 -11.41 11.95
CA HIS A 197 -4.68 -11.88 11.29
C HIS A 197 -5.88 -11.92 12.28
N PRO A 198 -7.11 -11.65 11.84
CA PRO A 198 -8.29 -11.64 12.70
C PRO A 198 -8.56 -12.96 13.44
N GLU A 199 -8.14 -14.09 12.87
CA GLU A 199 -8.33 -15.43 13.44
C GLU A 199 -7.21 -15.87 14.40
N GLU A 200 -6.24 -14.99 14.66
CA GLU A 200 -5.10 -15.30 15.50
C GLU A 200 -5.48 -15.44 16.98
N ARG A 201 -4.64 -16.13 17.77
CA ARG A 201 -4.91 -16.40 19.19
C ARG A 201 -4.89 -15.11 20.02
N LYS A 202 -5.78 -15.01 21.02
CA LYS A 202 -5.86 -13.87 21.97
C LYS A 202 -4.52 -13.45 22.58
N LYS A 203 -3.66 -14.43 22.92
CA LYS A 203 -2.30 -14.16 23.44
C LYS A 203 -1.45 -13.36 22.44
N ARG A 204 -1.50 -13.71 21.15
CA ARG A 204 -0.70 -13.07 20.09
C ARG A 204 -1.25 -11.69 19.74
N LYS A 205 -2.57 -11.49 19.77
CA LYS A 205 -3.22 -10.17 19.68
C LYS A 205 -2.83 -9.24 20.84
N ASN A 206 -2.85 -9.74 22.08
CA ASN A 206 -2.37 -8.96 23.23
C ASN A 206 -0.89 -8.55 23.09
N SER A 207 -0.02 -9.48 22.67
CA SER A 207 1.39 -9.15 22.40
C SER A 207 1.55 -8.15 21.25
N CYS A 208 0.69 -8.21 20.22
CA CYS A 208 0.65 -7.25 19.12
C CYS A 208 0.36 -5.83 19.62
N LYS A 209 -0.66 -5.70 20.47
CA LYS A 209 -1.08 -4.44 21.07
C LYS A 209 0.04 -3.82 21.89
N GLU A 210 0.58 -4.55 22.87
CA GLU A 210 1.63 -4.01 23.74
C GLU A 210 2.89 -3.65 22.96
N ARG A 211 3.31 -4.50 22.01
CA ARG A 211 4.44 -4.20 21.13
C ARG A 211 4.22 -2.94 20.30
N SER A 212 3.01 -2.72 19.79
CA SER A 212 2.69 -1.53 18.99
C SER A 212 2.73 -0.25 19.84
N LYS A 213 2.30 -0.32 21.12
CA LYS A 213 2.47 0.78 22.08
C LYS A 213 3.94 1.08 22.36
N ASP A 214 4.74 0.03 22.58
CA ASP A 214 6.19 0.17 22.82
C ASP A 214 6.89 0.78 21.60
N TRP A 215 6.59 0.29 20.41
CA TRP A 215 7.16 0.80 19.15
C TRP A 215 6.74 2.24 18.87
N LEU A 216 5.52 2.63 19.26
CA LEU A 216 5.10 4.04 19.21
C LEU A 216 6.02 4.92 20.05
N ASN A 217 6.27 4.55 21.30
CA ASN A 217 7.15 5.31 22.19
C ASN A 217 8.58 5.40 21.63
N ILE A 218 9.12 4.29 21.13
CA ILE A 218 10.47 4.27 20.54
C ILE A 218 10.53 5.20 19.33
N CYS A 219 9.53 5.17 18.45
CA CYS A 219 9.50 6.02 17.27
C CYS A 219 9.38 7.51 17.62
N LEU A 220 8.51 7.87 18.56
CA LEU A 220 8.33 9.26 19.01
C LEU A 220 9.61 9.80 19.66
N ASN A 221 10.26 9.01 20.52
CA ASN A 221 11.55 9.39 21.13
C ASN A 221 12.64 9.58 20.07
N THR A 222 12.76 8.63 19.13
CA THR A 222 13.75 8.71 18.04
C THR A 222 13.48 9.94 17.15
N LEU A 223 12.22 10.29 16.92
CA LEU A 223 11.86 11.46 16.14
C LEU A 223 12.27 12.76 16.85
N GLY A 224 12.03 12.86 18.16
CA GLY A 224 12.45 14.01 18.96
C GLY A 224 13.96 14.25 18.96
N GLU A 225 14.79 13.20 18.83
CA GLU A 225 16.24 13.32 18.70
C GLU A 225 16.68 13.79 17.29
N LEU A 226 15.90 13.47 16.26
CA LEU A 226 16.22 13.75 14.86
C LEU A 226 15.62 15.07 14.35
N GLU A 227 14.67 15.66 15.08
CA GLU A 227 13.77 16.69 14.55
C GLU A 227 14.48 17.99 14.15
N LYS A 228 14.70 18.14 12.84
CA LYS A 228 15.05 19.42 12.19
C LYS A 228 13.91 19.96 11.32
N ARG A 229 12.85 19.18 11.10
CA ARG A 229 11.74 19.48 10.18
C ARG A 229 10.42 18.92 10.71
N LYS A 230 9.31 19.55 10.33
CA LYS A 230 7.96 19.09 10.69
C LYS A 230 7.61 17.80 9.92
N LEU A 231 7.34 16.72 10.65
CA LEU A 231 6.85 15.44 10.12
C LEU A 231 5.47 15.14 10.72
N ALA A 232 4.47 14.87 9.88
CA ALA A 232 3.14 14.47 10.32
C ALA A 232 3.14 13.00 10.76
N VAL A 233 3.08 12.77 12.07
CA VAL A 233 3.08 11.42 12.65
C VAL A 233 1.65 10.90 12.78
N TRP A 234 1.44 9.64 12.37
CA TRP A 234 0.18 8.93 12.51
C TRP A 234 0.34 7.75 13.46
N ALA A 235 -0.45 7.74 14.53
CA ALA A 235 -0.44 6.69 15.53
C ALA A 235 -1.31 5.49 15.07
N PRO A 236 -0.79 4.27 15.10
CA PRO A 236 -1.53 3.08 14.70
C PRO A 236 -2.48 2.63 15.81
N LEU A 237 -3.70 2.27 15.42
CA LEU A 237 -4.69 1.60 16.27
C LEU A 237 -4.92 0.17 15.73
N PRO A 238 -4.01 -0.78 16.02
CA PRO A 238 -4.09 -2.13 15.50
C PRO A 238 -5.22 -2.95 16.12
N CYS A 239 -5.53 -4.08 15.46
CA CYS A 239 -6.60 -5.03 15.76
C CYS A 239 -6.85 -5.25 17.26
N PHE A 240 -8.13 -5.26 17.63
CA PHE A 240 -8.61 -5.46 19.00
C PHE A 240 -9.60 -6.63 19.04
N ASP A 241 -9.43 -7.50 20.05
CA ASP A 241 -10.27 -8.70 20.23
C ASP A 241 -11.49 -8.47 21.12
N SER A 242 -11.54 -7.34 21.81
CA SER A 242 -12.60 -7.01 22.77
C SER A 242 -12.71 -5.51 22.95
N GLU A 243 -13.90 -5.06 23.38
CA GLU A 243 -14.14 -3.65 23.75
C GLU A 243 -13.16 -3.15 24.82
N VAL A 244 -12.77 -4.03 25.75
CA VAL A 244 -11.76 -3.70 26.78
C VAL A 244 -10.41 -3.39 26.14
N SER A 245 -10.00 -4.18 25.14
CA SER A 245 -8.72 -3.97 24.44
C SER A 245 -8.72 -2.70 23.60
N LEU A 246 -9.87 -2.37 23.01
CA LEU A 246 -10.06 -1.11 22.28
C LEU A 246 -9.94 0.08 23.23
N LYS A 247 -10.71 0.10 24.32
CA LYS A 247 -10.69 1.19 25.32
C LYS A 247 -9.30 1.44 25.91
N ASP A 248 -8.58 0.38 26.25
CA ASP A 248 -7.19 0.46 26.74
C ASP A 248 -6.24 1.10 25.70
N SER A 249 -6.40 0.78 24.42
CA SER A 249 -5.59 1.37 23.35
C SER A 249 -5.97 2.84 23.11
N LEU A 250 -7.26 3.16 23.13
CA LEU A 250 -7.77 4.54 23.01
C LEU A 250 -7.28 5.41 24.17
N GLU A 251 -7.31 4.90 25.41
CA GLU A 251 -6.81 5.62 26.59
C GLU A 251 -5.30 5.85 26.53
N PHE A 252 -4.53 4.86 26.06
CA PHE A 252 -3.09 5.02 25.87
C PHE A 252 -2.75 6.10 24.84
N LEU A 253 -3.48 6.12 23.71
CA LEU A 253 -3.29 7.08 22.64
C LEU A 253 -3.78 8.48 23.03
N SER A 254 -4.89 8.61 23.74
CA SER A 254 -5.45 9.91 24.13
C SER A 254 -4.51 10.67 25.07
N LYS A 255 -3.80 9.96 25.96
CA LYS A 255 -2.74 10.53 26.82
C LYS A 255 -1.54 11.08 26.04
N LYS A 256 -1.40 10.74 24.76
CA LYS A 256 -0.27 11.14 23.88
C LYS A 256 -0.73 11.92 22.65
N GLN A 257 -1.98 12.36 22.62
CA GLN A 257 -2.56 12.96 21.42
C GLN A 257 -1.77 14.15 20.90
N ASP A 258 -1.12 14.93 21.77
CA ASP A 258 -0.32 16.09 21.37
C ASP A 258 1.02 15.73 20.68
N GLN A 259 1.37 14.44 20.59
CA GLN A 259 2.60 13.95 19.95
C GLN A 259 2.38 13.41 18.52
N PHE A 260 1.15 13.39 18.01
CA PHE A 260 0.84 12.91 16.67
C PHE A 260 -0.32 13.69 16.04
N GLU A 261 -0.39 13.76 14.70
CA GLU A 261 -1.41 14.52 13.98
C GLU A 261 -2.69 13.73 13.72
N GLY A 262 -2.60 12.41 13.68
CA GLY A 262 -3.73 11.56 13.31
C GLY A 262 -3.59 10.14 13.80
N ILE A 263 -4.69 9.42 13.69
CA ILE A 263 -4.81 8.01 14.05
C ILE A 263 -5.10 7.23 12.80
N PHE A 264 -4.38 6.14 12.64
CA PHE A 264 -4.52 5.24 11.51
C PHE A 264 -5.01 3.89 12.02
N ILE A 265 -6.07 3.35 11.42
CA ILE A 265 -6.67 2.07 11.81
C ILE A 265 -6.26 1.02 10.77
N PRO A 266 -5.11 0.34 10.97
CA PRO A 266 -4.73 -0.77 10.11
C PRO A 266 -5.70 -1.94 10.28
N GLY A 267 -6.07 -2.58 9.17
CA GLY A 267 -6.96 -3.75 9.20
C GLY A 267 -8.44 -3.42 9.40
N TRP A 268 -8.86 -2.16 9.17
CA TRP A 268 -10.27 -1.74 9.26
C TRP A 268 -11.20 -2.63 8.42
N HIS A 269 -10.74 -3.08 7.25
CA HIS A 269 -11.48 -3.96 6.34
C HIS A 269 -11.72 -5.39 6.88
N HIS A 270 -10.98 -5.84 7.91
CA HIS A 270 -11.20 -7.14 8.53
C HIS A 270 -12.44 -7.17 9.44
N ILE A 271 -12.95 -6.01 9.83
CA ILE A 271 -14.16 -5.89 10.62
C ILE A 271 -15.34 -6.21 9.71
N LYS A 272 -16.00 -7.33 10.00
CA LYS A 272 -16.93 -7.97 9.05
C LYS A 272 -18.19 -7.15 8.80
N THR A 273 -18.78 -6.60 9.87
CA THR A 273 -20.06 -5.89 9.78
C THR A 273 -19.84 -4.38 9.62
N GLU A 274 -20.73 -3.74 8.87
CA GLU A 274 -20.78 -2.28 8.73
C GLU A 274 -21.07 -1.62 10.09
N GLU A 275 -22.00 -2.20 10.86
CA GLU A 275 -22.36 -1.70 12.19
C GLU A 275 -21.14 -1.62 13.13
N ASP A 276 -20.28 -2.64 13.15
CA ASP A 276 -19.08 -2.66 13.98
C ASP A 276 -18.04 -1.64 13.50
N ARG A 277 -17.89 -1.44 12.19
CA ARG A 277 -16.97 -0.44 11.62
C ARG A 277 -17.42 0.99 11.92
N ILE A 278 -18.72 1.26 11.81
CA ILE A 278 -19.32 2.55 12.18
C ILE A 278 -19.17 2.78 13.69
N LYS A 279 -19.47 1.76 14.51
CA LYS A 279 -19.31 1.82 15.97
C LYS A 279 -17.87 2.14 16.36
N LEU A 280 -16.89 1.43 15.79
CA LEU A 280 -15.47 1.69 16.03
C LEU A 280 -15.11 3.15 15.69
N THR A 281 -15.51 3.61 14.51
CA THR A 281 -15.15 4.94 14.03
C THR A 281 -15.75 6.02 14.93
N LYS A 282 -16.98 5.81 15.42
CA LYS A 282 -17.64 6.67 16.39
C LYS A 282 -16.92 6.69 17.74
N GLU A 283 -16.55 5.53 18.28
CA GLU A 283 -15.80 5.43 19.54
C GLU A 283 -14.43 6.09 19.45
N CYS A 284 -13.71 5.91 18.34
CA CYS A 284 -12.45 6.59 18.08
C CYS A 284 -12.65 8.11 18.10
N LYS A 285 -13.63 8.63 17.37
CA LYS A 285 -13.90 10.08 17.33
C LYS A 285 -14.28 10.67 18.68
N GLN A 286 -14.97 9.92 19.53
CA GLN A 286 -15.32 10.36 20.87
C GLN A 286 -14.11 10.40 21.82
N ALA A 287 -13.07 9.60 21.55
CA ALA A 287 -11.89 9.50 22.40
C ALA A 287 -10.84 10.60 22.17
N PHE A 288 -10.92 11.37 21.08
CA PHE A 288 -9.91 12.37 20.71
C PHE A 288 -10.51 13.74 20.40
N LYS A 289 -9.68 14.79 20.46
CA LYS A 289 -10.08 16.16 20.05
C LYS A 289 -10.59 16.19 18.61
N SER A 290 -11.49 17.12 18.31
CA SER A 290 -12.15 17.28 16.99
C SER A 290 -11.19 17.52 15.81
N GLU A 291 -10.00 18.05 16.06
CA GLU A 291 -8.97 18.29 15.03
C GLU A 291 -8.20 17.02 14.60
N THR A 292 -8.41 15.90 15.30
CA THR A 292 -7.68 14.65 15.05
C THR A 292 -8.11 14.06 13.72
N LYS A 293 -7.12 13.80 12.86
CA LYS A 293 -7.36 13.12 11.58
C LYS A 293 -7.47 11.62 11.79
N PHE A 294 -8.31 10.97 10.99
CA PHE A 294 -8.50 9.53 11.03
C PHE A 294 -8.20 8.94 9.65
N GLY A 295 -7.45 7.86 9.63
CA GLY A 295 -7.06 7.15 8.42
C GLY A 295 -7.31 5.67 8.54
N ILE A 296 -7.55 5.00 7.42
CA ILE A 296 -7.75 3.54 7.36
C ILE A 296 -6.92 2.93 6.25
N SER A 297 -6.63 1.62 6.35
CA SER A 297 -6.06 0.84 5.24
C SER A 297 -7.09 -0.08 4.55
N SER A 298 -6.82 -0.33 3.27
CA SER A 298 -7.38 -1.40 2.44
C SER A 298 -8.91 -1.44 2.34
N ALA A 299 -9.57 -0.29 2.13
CA ALA A 299 -10.95 -0.27 1.66
C ALA A 299 -11.00 -0.87 0.24
N SER A 300 -11.66 -2.01 0.06
CA SER A 300 -11.59 -2.84 -1.16
C SER A 300 -12.83 -2.75 -2.05
N THR A 301 -13.93 -2.24 -1.52
CA THR A 301 -15.21 -2.07 -2.23
C THR A 301 -15.66 -0.61 -2.22
N LEU A 302 -16.57 -0.28 -3.13
CA LEU A 302 -17.17 1.05 -3.18
C LEU A 302 -17.93 1.37 -1.88
N ASP A 303 -18.73 0.43 -1.38
CA ASP A 303 -19.47 0.60 -0.12
C ASP A 303 -18.54 0.95 1.04
N GLN A 304 -17.39 0.28 1.15
CA GLN A 304 -16.39 0.55 2.19
C GLN A 304 -15.79 1.95 2.07
N ILE A 305 -15.53 2.43 0.85
CA ILE A 305 -15.02 3.78 0.61
C ILE A 305 -16.06 4.82 1.02
N LEU A 306 -17.32 4.63 0.62
CA LEU A 306 -18.43 5.53 0.95
C LEU A 306 -18.73 5.54 2.45
N GLU A 307 -18.74 4.37 3.08
CA GLU A 307 -18.92 4.20 4.53
C GLU A 307 -17.83 4.94 5.31
N ALA A 308 -16.58 4.77 4.91
CA ALA A 308 -15.45 5.45 5.55
C ALA A 308 -15.56 6.98 5.42
N ALA A 309 -15.88 7.46 4.22
CA ALA A 309 -16.08 8.89 3.96
C ALA A 309 -17.23 9.48 4.81
N LYS A 310 -18.39 8.81 4.85
CA LYS A 310 -19.54 9.21 5.68
C LYS A 310 -19.25 9.17 7.17
N SER A 311 -18.46 8.19 7.60
CA SER A 311 -17.99 8.09 8.99
C SER A 311 -16.97 9.17 9.33
N GLY A 312 -16.58 10.01 8.36
CA GLY A 312 -15.68 11.16 8.46
C GLY A 312 -14.24 10.79 8.75
N ILE A 313 -13.79 9.67 8.16
CA ILE A 313 -12.37 9.35 7.98
C ILE A 313 -11.82 10.31 6.93
N SER A 314 -10.66 10.91 7.17
CA SER A 314 -10.05 11.90 6.28
C SER A 314 -9.13 11.26 5.24
N THR A 315 -8.48 10.13 5.56
CA THR A 315 -7.51 9.48 4.65
C THR A 315 -7.89 8.01 4.45
N ILE A 316 -8.27 7.65 3.24
CA ILE A 316 -8.74 6.29 2.91
C ILE A 316 -7.68 5.58 2.07
N GLY A 317 -7.02 4.58 2.67
CA GLY A 317 -6.16 3.63 1.96
C GLY A 317 -6.99 2.64 1.15
N THR A 318 -6.70 2.51 -0.14
CA THR A 318 -7.40 1.56 -1.01
C THR A 318 -6.50 1.03 -2.13
N ALA A 319 -6.59 -0.29 -2.35
CA ALA A 319 -6.07 -0.97 -3.53
C ALA A 319 -7.18 -1.28 -4.55
N ALA A 320 -8.41 -0.79 -4.34
CA ALA A 320 -9.57 -1.13 -5.17
C ALA A 320 -9.39 -0.84 -6.67
N PRO A 321 -8.86 0.33 -7.11
CA PRO A 321 -8.67 0.60 -8.54
C PRO A 321 -7.80 -0.47 -9.22
N MET A 322 -6.81 -0.96 -8.49
CA MET A 322 -5.86 -1.98 -8.92
C MET A 322 -6.44 -3.39 -8.89
N GLY A 323 -7.09 -3.74 -7.77
CA GLY A 323 -7.75 -5.03 -7.61
C GLY A 323 -8.80 -5.24 -8.70
N TRP A 324 -9.57 -4.19 -9.03
CA TRP A 324 -10.52 -4.23 -10.14
C TRP A 324 -9.82 -4.34 -11.49
N ALA A 325 -8.74 -3.60 -11.75
CA ALA A 325 -8.01 -3.70 -13.01
C ALA A 325 -7.42 -5.09 -13.26
N ARG A 326 -6.86 -5.76 -12.24
CA ARG A 326 -6.38 -7.15 -12.29
C ARG A 326 -7.49 -8.18 -12.51
N GLU A 327 -8.73 -7.80 -12.23
CA GLU A 327 -9.92 -8.57 -12.55
C GLU A 327 -10.56 -8.17 -13.88
N PHE A 328 -9.91 -7.28 -14.66
CA PHE A 328 -10.42 -6.70 -15.89
C PHE A 328 -11.73 -5.93 -15.72
N LYS A 329 -11.95 -5.41 -14.52
CA LYS A 329 -13.14 -4.64 -14.16
C LYS A 329 -12.88 -3.16 -14.28
N ALA A 330 -13.66 -2.49 -15.13
CA ALA A 330 -13.58 -1.06 -15.36
C ALA A 330 -14.78 -0.33 -14.72
N VAL A 331 -14.51 0.72 -13.98
CA VAL A 331 -15.53 1.53 -13.29
C VAL A 331 -16.44 2.22 -14.30
N ALA A 332 -17.76 2.17 -14.10
CA ALA A 332 -18.75 2.73 -15.03
C ALA A 332 -19.72 3.70 -14.36
N TRP A 333 -19.23 4.51 -13.41
CA TRP A 333 -20.04 5.51 -12.70
C TRP A 333 -20.40 6.66 -13.64
N SER A 334 -21.59 6.60 -14.23
CA SER A 334 -22.19 7.73 -14.93
C SER A 334 -22.66 8.78 -13.91
N ASP A 335 -22.63 10.05 -14.31
CA ASP A 335 -23.30 11.13 -13.60
C ASP A 335 -22.82 11.42 -12.17
N LEU A 336 -21.50 11.30 -11.92
CA LEU A 336 -20.90 11.84 -10.70
C LEU A 336 -21.20 13.34 -10.52
N ASP A 337 -21.56 14.10 -11.55
CA ASP A 337 -21.86 15.54 -11.42
C ASP A 337 -23.36 15.83 -11.20
N SER A 338 -24.26 14.84 -11.30
CA SER A 338 -25.68 15.02 -11.03
C SER A 338 -26.02 14.78 -9.56
N SER A 339 -26.98 15.55 -9.03
CA SER A 339 -27.48 15.44 -7.64
C SER A 339 -28.40 14.25 -7.41
N GLU A 340 -28.78 13.53 -8.47
CA GLU A 340 -29.50 12.27 -8.35
C GLU A 340 -28.49 11.15 -8.11
N SER A 341 -28.73 10.37 -7.06
CA SER A 341 -28.05 9.12 -6.70
C SER A 341 -27.01 8.65 -7.73
N ILE A 342 -25.73 8.71 -7.32
CA ILE A 342 -24.53 8.15 -8.00
C ILE A 342 -24.75 6.66 -8.42
N PHE A 343 -25.84 6.05 -7.95
CA PHE A 343 -26.12 4.61 -7.93
C PHE A 343 -27.46 4.19 -8.55
N SER A 344 -28.27 5.10 -9.13
CA SER A 344 -29.68 4.75 -9.45
C SER A 344 -29.91 4.00 -10.77
N LYS A 345 -28.91 3.88 -11.65
CA LYS A 345 -29.04 3.10 -12.89
C LYS A 345 -27.99 2.00 -12.95
N SER A 346 -28.11 1.02 -12.05
CA SER A 346 -27.46 -0.29 -12.25
C SER A 346 -28.00 -0.88 -13.55
N SER A 347 -27.22 -0.73 -14.63
CA SER A 347 -27.41 -1.59 -15.80
C SER A 347 -27.14 -3.03 -15.35
N LYS A 348 -27.87 -4.01 -15.89
CA LYS A 348 -27.69 -5.43 -15.54
C LYS A 348 -26.25 -5.95 -15.73
N LEU A 349 -25.39 -5.18 -16.40
CA LEU A 349 -24.01 -5.51 -16.72
C LEU A 349 -22.99 -4.97 -15.69
N LEU A 350 -23.43 -4.19 -14.70
CA LEU A 350 -22.55 -3.68 -13.65
C LEU A 350 -22.58 -4.57 -12.41
N ASP A 351 -21.41 -4.79 -11.82
CA ASP A 351 -21.30 -5.44 -10.52
C ASP A 351 -21.68 -4.47 -9.37
N LYS A 352 -21.64 -4.98 -8.14
CA LYS A 352 -21.96 -4.21 -6.93
C LYS A 352 -21.09 -2.97 -6.70
N ASN A 353 -19.91 -2.89 -7.32
CA ASN A 353 -19.03 -1.72 -7.24
C ASN A 353 -19.29 -0.75 -8.41
N GLY A 354 -20.29 -1.00 -9.25
CA GLY A 354 -20.53 -0.23 -10.48
C GLY A 354 -19.47 -0.48 -11.55
N CYS A 355 -18.80 -1.63 -11.54
CA CYS A 355 -17.81 -2.00 -12.54
C CYS A 355 -18.39 -2.90 -13.62
N MET A 356 -17.97 -2.68 -14.88
CA MET A 356 -18.20 -3.60 -15.99
C MET A 356 -17.01 -4.56 -16.17
N ASP A 357 -17.27 -5.82 -16.53
CA ASP A 357 -16.21 -6.79 -16.84
C ASP A 357 -15.80 -6.69 -18.31
N MET A 358 -14.62 -6.12 -18.57
CA MET A 358 -14.11 -5.88 -19.92
C MET A 358 -13.79 -7.18 -20.68
N SER A 359 -13.78 -8.34 -20.00
CA SER A 359 -13.58 -9.65 -20.62
C SER A 359 -14.85 -10.25 -21.25
N ASP A 360 -16.01 -9.65 -20.99
CA ASP A 360 -17.30 -10.09 -21.52
C ASP A 360 -17.40 -9.92 -23.04
N GLU A 361 -17.95 -10.93 -23.71
CA GLU A 361 -18.11 -10.98 -25.17
C GLU A 361 -19.00 -9.86 -25.72
N VAL A 362 -19.86 -9.27 -24.88
CA VAL A 362 -20.71 -8.13 -25.27
C VAL A 362 -19.88 -6.93 -25.75
N TYR A 363 -18.64 -6.81 -25.27
CA TYR A 363 -17.72 -5.72 -25.62
C TYR A 363 -16.86 -6.01 -26.85
N PHE A 364 -16.89 -7.22 -27.41
CA PHE A 364 -16.03 -7.64 -28.53
C PHE A 364 -16.11 -6.71 -29.75
N ARG A 365 -17.29 -6.15 -30.03
CA ARG A 365 -17.52 -5.18 -31.14
C ARG A 365 -17.97 -3.80 -30.67
N ASP A 366 -17.85 -3.51 -29.37
CA ASP A 366 -18.26 -2.23 -28.82
C ASP A 366 -17.18 -1.17 -29.09
N ALA A 367 -17.47 -0.25 -30.01
CA ALA A 367 -16.58 0.84 -30.39
C ALA A 367 -16.66 2.05 -29.43
N SER A 368 -17.49 1.97 -28.38
CA SER A 368 -17.62 3.02 -27.38
C SER A 368 -16.38 3.07 -26.46
N PRO A 369 -16.06 4.22 -25.83
CA PRO A 369 -15.06 4.27 -24.76
C PRO A 369 -15.55 3.47 -23.55
N ILE A 370 -14.68 3.23 -22.55
CA ILE A 370 -15.09 2.58 -21.29
C ILE A 370 -16.30 3.31 -20.69
N LEU A 371 -16.21 4.63 -20.54
CA LEU A 371 -17.27 5.49 -20.03
C LEU A 371 -17.39 6.73 -20.91
N GLU A 372 -18.59 7.01 -21.42
CA GLU A 372 -18.87 8.22 -22.20
C GLU A 372 -18.68 9.48 -21.35
N GLY A 373 -18.09 10.53 -21.93
CA GLY A 373 -17.79 11.78 -21.22
C GLY A 373 -16.62 11.70 -20.23
N CYS A 374 -15.97 10.55 -20.10
CA CYS A 374 -14.76 10.42 -19.28
C CYS A 374 -13.54 11.02 -19.99
N ASN A 375 -12.83 11.92 -19.30
CA ASN A 375 -11.63 12.59 -19.83
C ASN A 375 -10.31 11.91 -19.41
N CYS A 376 -10.36 10.68 -18.88
CA CYS A 376 -9.17 9.92 -18.54
C CYS A 376 -8.41 9.49 -19.81
N LEU A 377 -7.14 9.09 -19.67
CA LEU A 377 -6.33 8.61 -20.78
C LEU A 377 -7.02 7.52 -21.63
N ALA A 378 -7.68 6.57 -20.97
CA ALA A 378 -8.29 5.44 -21.66
C ALA A 378 -9.53 5.84 -22.48
N CYS A 379 -10.27 6.87 -22.04
CA CYS A 379 -11.54 7.28 -22.64
C CYS A 379 -11.44 8.53 -23.51
N LYS A 380 -10.47 9.41 -23.25
CA LYS A 380 -10.34 10.71 -23.89
C LYS A 380 -10.31 10.55 -25.40
N ASP A 381 -11.11 11.38 -26.09
CA ASP A 381 -11.25 11.41 -27.54
C ASP A 381 -11.60 10.05 -28.17
N ASN A 382 -12.20 9.13 -27.40
CA ASN A 382 -12.46 7.74 -27.79
C ASN A 382 -11.20 7.00 -28.29
N THR A 383 -10.03 7.33 -27.72
CA THR A 383 -8.73 6.78 -28.14
C THR A 383 -8.69 5.25 -28.03
N PHE A 384 -9.23 4.70 -26.94
CA PHE A 384 -9.30 3.25 -26.72
C PHE A 384 -10.74 2.82 -26.53
N THR A 385 -11.20 1.94 -27.42
CA THR A 385 -12.56 1.40 -27.38
C THR A 385 -12.66 0.23 -26.42
N ARG A 386 -13.87 -0.08 -25.96
CA ARG A 386 -14.15 -1.28 -25.17
C ARG A 386 -13.73 -2.55 -25.92
N SER A 387 -13.95 -2.61 -27.24
CA SER A 387 -13.50 -3.70 -28.10
C SER A 387 -11.98 -3.85 -28.15
N TYR A 388 -11.23 -2.75 -28.15
CA TYR A 388 -9.78 -2.80 -28.12
C TYR A 388 -9.26 -3.33 -26.79
N ILE A 389 -9.82 -2.87 -25.68
CA ILE A 389 -9.45 -3.36 -24.34
C ILE A 389 -9.81 -4.85 -24.21
N HIS A 390 -10.99 -5.25 -24.66
CA HIS A 390 -11.40 -6.65 -24.70
C HIS A 390 -10.42 -7.50 -25.52
N HIS A 391 -10.00 -7.02 -26.70
CA HIS A 391 -8.98 -7.67 -27.52
C HIS A 391 -7.65 -7.83 -26.76
N LEU A 392 -7.15 -6.78 -26.10
CA LEU A 392 -5.93 -6.83 -25.31
C LEU A 392 -6.01 -7.89 -24.19
N ILE A 393 -7.17 -8.00 -23.52
CA ILE A 393 -7.42 -9.02 -22.49
C ILE A 393 -7.32 -10.42 -23.09
N LYS A 394 -7.97 -10.68 -24.23
CA LYS A 394 -7.92 -11.99 -24.90
C LYS A 394 -6.52 -12.31 -25.42
N ALA A 395 -5.77 -11.28 -25.86
CA ALA A 395 -4.37 -11.38 -26.26
C ALA A 395 -3.39 -11.53 -25.07
N LYS A 396 -3.87 -11.38 -23.82
CA LYS A 396 -3.06 -11.40 -22.59
C LYS A 396 -1.98 -10.32 -22.56
N GLU A 397 -2.29 -9.17 -23.14
CA GLU A 397 -1.42 -8.00 -23.16
C GLU A 397 -1.55 -7.20 -21.86
N LEU A 398 -0.42 -6.85 -21.24
CA LEU A 398 -0.40 -6.12 -19.98
C LEU A 398 -1.08 -4.75 -20.09
N LEU A 399 -1.04 -4.14 -21.29
CA LEU A 399 -1.63 -2.83 -21.57
C LEU A 399 -3.12 -2.76 -21.17
N ALA A 400 -3.86 -3.87 -21.23
CA ALA A 400 -5.25 -3.91 -20.76
C ALA A 400 -5.38 -3.46 -19.29
N GLU A 401 -4.58 -4.06 -18.40
CA GLU A 401 -4.60 -3.73 -16.97
C GLU A 401 -4.18 -2.29 -16.72
N ILE A 402 -3.19 -1.78 -17.47
CA ILE A 402 -2.70 -0.40 -17.34
C ILE A 402 -3.80 0.60 -17.71
N LEU A 403 -4.50 0.39 -18.83
CA LEU A 403 -5.58 1.27 -19.28
C LEU A 403 -6.77 1.25 -18.32
N ILE A 404 -7.17 0.05 -17.86
CA ILE A 404 -8.26 -0.10 -16.90
C ILE A 404 -7.88 0.55 -15.56
N PHE A 405 -6.65 0.37 -15.08
CA PHE A 405 -6.18 1.00 -13.84
C PHE A 405 -6.18 2.53 -13.94
N ALA A 406 -5.64 3.09 -15.03
CA ALA A 406 -5.63 4.55 -15.25
C ALA A 406 -7.05 5.12 -15.27
N HIS A 407 -8.00 4.42 -15.90
CA HIS A 407 -9.41 4.77 -15.88
C HIS A 407 -10.01 4.70 -14.47
N ASN A 408 -9.83 3.58 -13.78
CA ASN A 408 -10.39 3.36 -12.45
C ASN A 408 -9.86 4.38 -11.42
N LEU A 409 -8.56 4.70 -11.46
CA LEU A 409 -7.95 5.70 -10.60
C LEU A 409 -8.53 7.10 -10.86
N HIS A 410 -8.75 7.46 -12.13
CA HIS A 410 -9.40 8.72 -12.49
C HIS A 410 -10.83 8.81 -11.90
N GLN A 411 -11.63 7.75 -12.02
CA GLN A 411 -12.99 7.71 -11.48
C GLN A 411 -13.02 7.83 -9.95
N ILE A 412 -12.11 7.13 -9.27
CA ILE A 412 -11.98 7.18 -7.81
C ILE A 412 -11.55 8.58 -7.34
N LEU A 413 -10.61 9.23 -8.04
CA LEU A 413 -10.23 10.60 -7.70
C LEU A 413 -11.38 11.59 -7.86
N ARG A 414 -12.20 11.44 -8.92
CA ARG A 414 -13.43 12.24 -9.08
C ARG A 414 -14.44 11.98 -7.96
N LEU A 415 -14.60 10.72 -7.54
CA LEU A 415 -15.45 10.39 -6.40
C LEU A 415 -14.97 11.08 -5.11
N PHE A 416 -13.67 11.04 -4.82
CA PHE A 416 -13.10 11.69 -3.63
C PHE A 416 -13.25 13.21 -3.64
N GLN A 417 -13.11 13.83 -4.83
CA GLN A 417 -13.38 15.24 -5.03
C GLN A 417 -14.86 15.55 -4.69
N LYS A 418 -15.80 14.83 -5.30
CA LYS A 418 -17.24 15.02 -5.04
C LYS A 418 -17.60 14.89 -3.57
N LEU A 419 -17.12 13.82 -2.91
CA LEU A 419 -17.39 13.58 -1.49
C LEU A 419 -16.82 14.68 -0.59
N SER A 420 -15.69 15.28 -0.97
CA SER A 420 -15.12 16.42 -0.25
C SER A 420 -15.98 17.68 -0.42
N ASP A 421 -16.49 17.92 -1.62
CA ASP A 421 -17.33 19.09 -1.93
C ASP A 421 -18.71 18.99 -1.26
N GLU A 422 -19.35 17.82 -1.27
CA GLU A 422 -20.62 17.58 -0.56
C GLU A 422 -20.48 17.80 0.95
N SER A 423 -19.38 17.34 1.54
CA SER A 423 -19.10 17.53 2.97
C SER A 423 -18.80 18.98 3.38
N ALA A 424 -18.61 19.88 2.40
CA ALA A 424 -18.46 21.31 2.62
C ALA A 424 -19.79 22.07 2.57
N LEU A 425 -20.87 21.41 2.10
CA LEU A 425 -22.22 21.95 1.96
C LEU A 425 -23.15 21.58 3.12
N GLU A 426 -22.82 20.53 3.89
CA GLU A 426 -23.42 20.21 5.21
C GLU A 426 -22.74 20.98 6.35
#